data_AF-A0A1V5L0J2-F1
#
_entry.id   AF-A0A1V5L0J2-F1
#
_cell.length_a   1.000
_cell.length_b   1.000
_cell.length_c   1.000
_cell.angle_alpha   90.00
_cell.angle_beta   90.00
_cell.angle_gamma   90.00
#
_symmetry.space_group_name_H-M   'P 1'
#
loop_
_entity.id
_entity.type
_entity.pdbx_description
1 polymer ?
#
loop_
_entity_poly.entity_id
_entity_poly.type
_entity_poly.pdbx_seq_one_letter_code
_entity_poly.pdbx_strand_id
1 'polypeptide(L)'
;MRGMESHGAIMSTLIVSTSLNPSSRSAILAQTALDQAKAREYSCSLLDLRAVKLPICDGGACFGEPAVGFVRETIERAAAVLVATPVYNYSVCASLKNLLELTGSAWEGKPVGFLCAAGGKGSYMAVMPFANGLMLDFRCPVVPRFVFADGSAFDANSVCDQSVSQRVADLVDEIERWKWLGKRSECD
;
A
#
# COMPACT_ATOMS: atom_id res chain seq x y z
N MET A 1 -30.40 19.93 -24.49
CA MET A 1 -28.99 19.67 -24.88
C MET A 1 -28.24 19.32 -23.61
N ARG A 2 -27.47 18.22 -23.66
CA ARG A 2 -26.96 17.45 -22.51
C ARG A 2 -25.98 18.29 -21.68
N GLY A 3 -26.26 18.43 -20.39
CA GLY A 3 -25.29 18.94 -19.42
C GLY A 3 -24.22 17.88 -19.23
N MET A 4 -22.97 18.28 -19.45
CA MET A 4 -21.78 17.46 -19.25
C MET A 4 -21.70 17.01 -17.79
N GLU A 5 -21.93 15.72 -17.54
CA GLU A 5 -21.47 15.05 -16.33
C GLU A 5 -19.95 15.08 -16.36
N SER A 6 -19.34 15.98 -15.58
CA SER A 6 -17.93 15.87 -15.23
C SER A 6 -17.75 14.54 -14.50
N HIS A 7 -17.27 13.53 -15.21
CA HIS A 7 -16.82 12.28 -14.63
C HIS A 7 -15.58 12.63 -13.80
N GLY A 8 -15.78 13.04 -12.54
CA GLY A 8 -14.69 13.20 -11.59
C GLY A 8 -13.91 11.90 -11.58
N ALA A 9 -12.63 11.94 -11.96
CA ALA A 9 -11.79 10.76 -12.02
C ALA A 9 -11.97 9.95 -10.73
N ILE A 10 -12.40 8.70 -10.87
CA ILE A 10 -12.62 7.82 -9.72
C ILE A 10 -11.29 7.72 -8.98
N MET A 11 -11.22 8.36 -7.82
CA MET A 11 -10.01 8.38 -7.02
C MET A 11 -9.89 7.05 -6.29
N SER A 12 -9.24 6.08 -6.93
CA SER A 12 -9.05 4.76 -6.38
C SER A 12 -7.86 4.74 -5.42
N THR A 13 -8.02 4.09 -4.27
CA THR A 13 -6.89 3.69 -3.42
C THR A 13 -6.32 2.38 -3.92
N LEU A 14 -5.00 2.27 -3.97
CA LEU A 14 -4.31 1.03 -4.34
C LEU A 14 -3.82 0.33 -3.07
N ILE A 15 -4.21 -0.92 -2.89
CA ILE A 15 -3.65 -1.80 -1.86
C ILE A 15 -2.55 -2.63 -2.52
N VAL A 16 -1.35 -2.62 -1.96
CA VAL A 16 -0.20 -3.37 -2.50
C VAL A 16 0.20 -4.48 -1.52
N SER A 17 0.00 -5.74 -1.91
CA SER A 17 0.51 -6.91 -1.19
C SER A 17 1.91 -7.23 -1.70
N THR A 18 2.90 -7.09 -0.81
CA THR A 18 4.31 -7.10 -1.23
C THR A 18 5.04 -8.42 -0.96
N SER A 19 4.51 -9.29 -0.12
CA SER A 19 5.15 -10.58 0.17
C SER A 19 4.99 -11.54 -1.00
N LEU A 20 6.06 -12.24 -1.37
CA LEU A 20 6.03 -13.29 -2.37
C LEU A 20 5.70 -14.68 -1.78
N ASN A 21 5.56 -14.78 -0.45
CA ASN A 21 5.24 -16.05 0.21
C ASN A 21 3.75 -16.43 -0.03
N PRO A 22 3.43 -17.64 -0.52
CA PRO A 22 2.05 -18.11 -0.68
C PRO A 22 1.21 -18.03 0.61
N SER A 23 1.81 -18.28 1.78
CA SER A 23 1.15 -18.22 3.11
C SER A 23 1.38 -16.88 3.83
N SER A 24 1.51 -15.78 3.08
CA SER A 24 1.80 -14.48 3.64
C SER A 24 0.68 -13.92 4.54
N ARG A 25 1.00 -13.68 5.81
CA ARG A 25 0.14 -12.95 6.76
C ARG A 25 -0.09 -11.49 6.36
N SER A 26 0.88 -10.83 5.73
CA SER A 26 0.64 -9.47 5.22
C SER A 26 -0.32 -9.48 4.01
N ALA A 27 -0.36 -10.56 3.22
CA ALA A 27 -1.36 -10.70 2.17
C ALA A 27 -2.77 -10.88 2.76
N ILE A 28 -2.90 -11.59 3.90
CA ILE A 28 -4.15 -11.65 4.65
C ILE A 28 -4.60 -10.25 5.10
N LEU A 29 -3.68 -9.41 5.63
CA LEU A 29 -4.00 -8.02 5.97
C LEU A 29 -4.42 -7.20 4.74
N ALA A 30 -3.77 -7.38 3.59
CA ALA A 30 -4.13 -6.70 2.34
C ALA A 30 -5.56 -7.06 1.90
N GLN A 31 -5.90 -8.35 1.93
CA GLN A 31 -7.23 -8.84 1.61
C GLN A 31 -8.27 -8.31 2.61
N THR A 32 -7.96 -8.33 3.90
CA THR A 32 -8.82 -7.77 4.95
C THR A 32 -9.10 -6.29 4.69
N ALA A 33 -8.09 -5.50 4.32
CA ALA A 33 -8.26 -4.09 3.99
C ALA A 33 -9.13 -3.90 2.73
N LEU A 34 -8.95 -4.74 1.70
CA LEU A 34 -9.79 -4.71 0.49
C LEU A 34 -11.25 -5.00 0.82
N ASP A 35 -11.51 -6.00 1.67
CA ASP A 35 -12.86 -6.38 2.08
C ASP A 35 -13.52 -5.28 2.92
N GLN A 36 -12.77 -4.65 3.83
CA GLN A 36 -13.23 -3.50 4.62
C GLN A 36 -13.55 -2.28 3.73
N ALA A 37 -12.76 -2.04 2.68
CA ALA A 37 -13.00 -0.97 1.73
C ALA A 37 -14.26 -1.23 0.88
N LYS A 38 -14.42 -2.45 0.37
CA LYS A 38 -15.62 -2.87 -0.38
C LYS A 38 -16.89 -2.75 0.47
N ALA A 39 -16.85 -3.15 1.73
CA ALA A 39 -17.98 -3.03 2.66
C ALA A 39 -18.41 -1.58 2.90
N ARG A 40 -17.52 -0.61 2.65
CA ARG A 40 -17.77 0.84 2.74
C ARG A 40 -17.98 1.51 1.39
N GLU A 41 -18.05 0.72 0.32
CA GLU A 41 -18.21 1.19 -1.06
C GLU A 41 -17.08 2.15 -1.52
N TYR A 42 -15.89 2.05 -0.90
CA TYR A 42 -14.72 2.79 -1.35
C TYR A 42 -14.15 2.18 -2.64
N SER A 43 -13.72 3.04 -3.56
CA SER A 43 -13.03 2.60 -4.78
C SER A 43 -11.61 2.17 -4.44
N CYS A 44 -11.39 0.85 -4.41
CA CYS A 44 -10.09 0.25 -4.10
C CYS A 44 -9.76 -0.89 -5.06
N SER A 45 -8.47 -1.06 -5.34
CA SER A 45 -7.93 -2.19 -6.10
C SER A 45 -6.76 -2.84 -5.35
N LEU A 46 -6.44 -4.09 -5.71
CA LEU A 46 -5.34 -4.85 -5.11
C LEU A 46 -4.29 -5.17 -6.17
N LEU A 47 -3.06 -4.76 -5.93
CA LEU A 47 -1.87 -5.23 -6.63
C LEU A 47 -1.13 -6.25 -5.74
N ASP A 48 -1.19 -7.52 -6.12
CA ASP A 48 -0.45 -8.59 -5.45
C ASP A 48 0.84 -8.89 -6.22
N LEU A 49 2.00 -8.65 -5.60
CA LEU A 49 3.30 -8.91 -6.23
C LEU A 49 3.55 -10.40 -6.51
N ARG A 50 2.76 -11.32 -5.94
CA ARG A 50 2.80 -12.74 -6.35
C ARG A 50 2.30 -12.97 -7.77
N ALA A 51 1.43 -12.09 -8.27
CA ALA A 51 0.86 -12.17 -9.60
C ALA A 51 1.70 -11.43 -10.67
N VAL A 52 2.70 -10.65 -10.24
CA VAL A 52 3.54 -9.84 -11.14
C VAL A 52 5.01 -10.18 -10.92
N LYS A 53 5.66 -10.72 -11.95
CA LYS A 53 7.09 -11.00 -11.90
C LYS A 53 7.88 -9.72 -12.22
N LEU A 54 8.29 -9.01 -11.18
CA LEU A 54 9.18 -7.86 -11.32
C LEU A 54 10.65 -8.31 -11.41
N PRO A 55 11.48 -7.66 -12.25
CA PRO A 55 12.93 -7.86 -12.20
C PRO A 55 13.50 -7.32 -10.89
N ILE A 56 14.74 -7.67 -10.58
CA ILE A 56 15.50 -6.98 -9.53
C ILE A 56 16.01 -5.65 -10.10
N CYS A 57 15.88 -4.58 -9.33
CA CYS A 57 16.36 -3.26 -9.74
C CYS A 57 17.89 -3.29 -9.89
N ASP A 58 18.37 -3.06 -11.11
CA ASP A 58 19.79 -2.94 -11.43
C ASP A 58 20.23 -1.49 -11.65
N GLY A 59 19.29 -0.53 -11.51
CA GLY A 59 19.53 0.89 -11.78
C GLY A 59 19.70 1.22 -13.27
N GLY A 60 19.34 0.30 -14.17
CA GLY A 60 19.56 0.45 -15.61
C GLY A 60 18.44 -0.19 -16.44
N ALA A 61 18.73 -1.32 -17.09
CA ALA A 61 17.84 -1.88 -18.12
C ALA A 61 16.51 -2.41 -17.54
N CYS A 62 16.47 -2.77 -16.25
CA CYS A 62 15.28 -3.31 -15.60
C CYS A 62 14.05 -2.37 -15.70
N PHE A 63 14.26 -1.06 -15.79
CA PHE A 63 13.18 -0.06 -15.90
C PHE A 63 12.36 -0.19 -17.18
N GLY A 64 12.94 -0.78 -18.25
CA GLY A 64 12.27 -0.99 -19.53
C GLY A 64 11.39 -2.24 -19.59
N GLU A 65 11.37 -3.08 -18.55
CA GLU A 65 10.57 -4.30 -18.57
C GLU A 65 9.06 -4.01 -18.53
N PRO A 66 8.24 -4.68 -19.36
CA PRO A 66 6.79 -4.43 -19.42
C PRO A 66 6.07 -4.55 -18.08
N ALA A 67 6.51 -5.47 -17.21
CA ALA A 67 5.96 -5.63 -15.87
C ALA A 67 6.20 -4.40 -14.99
N VAL A 68 7.36 -3.73 -15.14
CA VAL A 68 7.68 -2.50 -14.43
C VAL A 68 6.79 -1.36 -14.90
N GLY A 69 6.62 -1.21 -16.21
CA GLY A 69 5.70 -0.22 -16.80
C GLY A 69 4.26 -0.40 -16.29
N PHE A 70 3.74 -1.63 -16.32
CA PHE A 70 2.41 -1.95 -15.79
C PHE A 70 2.24 -1.54 -14.31
N VAL A 71 3.20 -1.90 -13.46
CA VAL A 71 3.12 -1.59 -12.03
C VAL A 71 3.27 -0.10 -11.76
N ARG A 72 4.20 0.56 -12.48
CA ARG A 72 4.39 2.01 -12.42
C ARG A 72 3.09 2.75 -12.75
N GLU A 73 2.46 2.44 -13.88
CA GLU A 73 1.18 3.05 -14.28
C GLU A 73 0.07 2.78 -13.26
N THR A 74 0.04 1.57 -12.69
CA THR A 74 -0.95 1.20 -11.67
C THR A 74 -0.82 2.09 -10.43
N ILE A 75 0.41 2.36 -9.98
CA ILE A 75 0.69 3.23 -8.84
C ILE A 75 0.42 4.70 -9.20
N GLU A 76 0.83 5.16 -10.39
CA GLU A 76 0.59 6.54 -10.85
C GLU A 76 -0.89 6.91 -10.84
N ARG A 77 -1.77 5.99 -11.26
CA ARG A 77 -3.23 6.19 -11.29
C ARG A 77 -3.89 6.17 -9.91
N ALA A 78 -3.21 5.63 -8.89
CA ALA A 78 -3.75 5.56 -7.54
C ALA A 78 -3.75 6.94 -6.87
N ALA A 79 -4.82 7.30 -6.18
CA ALA A 79 -4.88 8.55 -5.42
C ALA A 79 -4.23 8.44 -4.03
N ALA A 80 -4.15 7.22 -3.48
CA ALA A 80 -3.45 6.88 -2.25
C ALA A 80 -3.02 5.41 -2.29
N VAL A 81 -2.07 5.01 -1.42
CA VAL A 81 -1.54 3.65 -1.38
C VAL A 81 -1.56 3.07 0.04
N LEU A 82 -2.15 1.88 0.20
CA LEU A 82 -1.98 1.05 1.39
C LEU A 82 -0.96 -0.05 1.10
N VAL A 83 0.14 -0.09 1.85
CA VAL A 83 1.20 -1.07 1.66
C VAL A 83 1.11 -2.15 2.71
N ALA A 84 0.86 -3.38 2.28
CA ALA A 84 0.90 -4.56 3.12
C ALA A 84 2.22 -5.31 2.97
N THR A 85 3.01 -5.32 4.05
CA THR A 85 4.38 -5.87 4.05
C THR A 85 4.63 -6.76 5.25
N PRO A 86 5.32 -7.90 5.09
CA PRO A 86 5.87 -8.58 6.22
C PRO A 86 7.10 -7.80 6.72
N VAL A 87 7.41 -7.98 8.00
CA VAL A 87 8.63 -7.45 8.62
C VAL A 87 9.70 -8.53 8.60
N TYR A 88 10.79 -8.27 7.87
CA TYR A 88 11.97 -9.13 7.79
C TYR A 88 13.21 -8.33 8.18
N ASN A 89 14.08 -8.91 9.02
CA ASN A 89 15.33 -8.28 9.45
C ASN A 89 15.17 -6.85 9.99
N TYR A 90 14.14 -6.60 10.81
CA TYR A 90 13.78 -5.28 11.34
C TYR A 90 13.52 -4.23 10.23
N SER A 91 13.03 -4.65 9.07
CA SER A 91 12.66 -3.76 7.97
C SER A 91 11.48 -4.33 7.18
N VAL A 92 11.06 -3.60 6.15
CA VAL A 92 10.13 -4.10 5.14
C VAL A 92 10.78 -5.22 4.32
N CYS A 93 9.97 -6.00 3.59
CA CYS A 93 10.51 -7.07 2.75
C CYS A 93 11.26 -6.55 1.52
N ALA A 94 12.20 -7.36 1.01
CA ALA A 94 13.03 -7.00 -0.14
C ALA A 94 12.20 -6.65 -1.39
N SER A 95 11.10 -7.35 -1.63
CA SER A 95 10.18 -7.09 -2.75
C SER A 95 9.53 -5.71 -2.68
N LEU A 96 9.23 -5.16 -1.49
CA LEU A 96 8.72 -3.79 -1.37
C LEU A 96 9.82 -2.77 -1.67
N LYS A 97 11.05 -2.99 -1.17
CA LYS A 97 12.17 -2.10 -1.50
C LYS A 97 12.46 -2.08 -3.00
N ASN A 98 12.49 -3.27 -3.61
CA ASN A 98 12.67 -3.44 -5.05
C ASN A 98 11.55 -2.76 -5.85
N LEU A 99 10.30 -2.92 -5.43
CA LEU A 99 9.16 -2.22 -6.03
C LEU A 99 9.38 -0.71 -6.02
N LEU A 100 9.76 -0.14 -4.87
CA LEU A 100 9.99 1.30 -4.74
C LEU A 100 11.16 1.77 -5.61
N GLU A 101 12.26 1.02 -5.67
CA GLU A 101 13.40 1.35 -6.54
C GLU A 101 13.01 1.38 -8.02
N LEU A 102 12.17 0.44 -8.46
CA LEU A 102 11.68 0.36 -9.83
C LEU A 102 10.66 1.46 -10.18
N THR A 103 9.94 1.98 -9.19
CA THR A 103 8.74 2.81 -9.42
C THR A 103 8.73 4.14 -8.70
N GLY A 104 9.80 4.57 -8.03
CA GLY A 104 9.83 5.70 -7.10
C GLY A 104 9.02 6.94 -7.51
N SER A 105 9.25 7.48 -8.72
CA SER A 105 8.51 8.65 -9.23
C SER A 105 6.99 8.48 -9.27
N ALA A 106 6.48 7.25 -9.41
CA ALA A 106 5.05 6.97 -9.40
C ALA A 106 4.39 7.23 -8.04
N TRP A 107 5.16 7.27 -6.94
CA TRP A 107 4.65 7.46 -5.59
C TRP A 107 4.51 8.93 -5.20
N GLU A 108 5.05 9.85 -6.00
CA GLU A 108 5.27 11.23 -5.60
C GLU A 108 3.99 11.93 -5.10
N GLY A 109 4.07 12.48 -3.88
CA GLY A 109 2.96 13.22 -3.24
C GLY A 109 1.78 12.38 -2.78
N LYS A 110 1.76 11.05 -3.04
CA LYS A 110 0.62 10.19 -2.69
C LYS A 110 0.61 9.86 -1.21
N PRO A 111 -0.54 9.92 -0.52
CA PRO A 111 -0.67 9.40 0.84
C PRO A 111 -0.36 7.91 0.92
N VAL A 112 0.37 7.51 1.95
CA VAL A 112 0.76 6.11 2.18
C VAL A 112 0.43 5.64 3.59
N GLY A 113 -0.30 4.53 3.70
CA GLY A 113 -0.55 3.81 4.96
C GLY A 113 0.07 2.42 4.97
N PHE A 114 0.30 1.85 6.16
CA PHE A 114 1.01 0.58 6.31
C PHE A 114 0.25 -0.48 7.10
N LEU A 115 0.27 -1.69 6.56
CA LEU A 115 -0.23 -2.94 7.15
C LEU A 115 0.96 -3.90 7.33
N CYS A 116 1.50 -3.97 8.54
CA CYS A 116 2.72 -4.72 8.85
C CYS A 116 2.40 -6.06 9.54
N ALA A 117 2.89 -7.16 8.98
CA ALA A 117 2.83 -8.47 9.62
C ALA A 117 4.24 -8.91 10.10
N ALA A 118 4.41 -9.19 11.38
CA ALA A 118 5.71 -9.53 11.96
C ALA A 118 5.72 -10.92 12.63
N GLY A 119 6.92 -11.45 12.88
CA GLY A 119 7.09 -12.64 13.71
C GLY A 119 6.82 -12.40 15.19
N GLY A 120 6.95 -11.16 15.67
CA GLY A 120 6.72 -10.79 17.07
C GLY A 120 6.60 -9.27 17.26
N LYS A 121 6.30 -8.84 18.49
CA LYS A 121 5.95 -7.44 18.82
C LYS A 121 7.13 -6.45 18.84
N GLY A 122 8.36 -6.94 19.04
CA GLY A 122 9.54 -6.10 19.23
C GLY A 122 9.96 -5.27 18.01
N SER A 123 9.40 -5.55 16.83
CA SER A 123 9.71 -4.85 15.57
C SER A 123 8.63 -3.86 15.14
N TYR A 124 7.79 -3.37 16.07
CA TYR A 124 6.71 -2.42 15.79
C TYR A 124 7.14 -1.22 14.92
N MET A 125 8.35 -0.70 15.14
CA MET A 125 8.90 0.46 14.42
C MET A 125 9.73 0.11 13.18
N ALA A 126 9.79 -1.15 12.77
CA ALA A 126 10.61 -1.61 11.64
C ALA A 126 10.23 -0.97 10.29
N VAL A 127 9.00 -0.47 10.15
CA VAL A 127 8.56 0.21 8.91
C VAL A 127 9.11 1.64 8.78
N MET A 128 9.54 2.25 9.89
CA MET A 128 9.84 3.68 9.93
C MET A 128 10.98 4.11 8.99
N PRO A 129 12.09 3.37 8.83
CA PRO A 129 13.12 3.75 7.85
C PRO A 129 12.58 3.83 6.42
N PHE A 130 11.71 2.89 6.03
CA PHE A 130 11.08 2.90 4.70
C PHE A 130 10.08 4.05 4.56
N ALA A 131 9.23 4.26 5.58
CA ALA A 131 8.29 5.38 5.62
C ALA A 131 9.00 6.75 5.55
N ASN A 132 10.14 6.90 6.23
CA ASN A 132 10.97 8.10 6.17
C ASN A 132 11.53 8.31 4.76
N GLY A 133 11.99 7.26 4.08
CA GLY A 133 12.41 7.34 2.68
C GLY A 133 11.29 7.84 1.77
N LEU A 134 10.06 7.33 1.93
CA LEU A 134 8.91 7.84 1.16
C LEU A 134 8.64 9.33 1.38
N MET A 135 8.68 9.78 2.64
CA MET A 135 8.47 11.20 2.98
C MET A 135 9.58 12.10 2.41
N LEU A 136 10.83 11.66 2.52
CA LEU A 136 12.01 12.47 2.21
C LEU A 136 12.44 12.43 0.74
N ASP A 137 12.13 11.38 0.01
CA ASP A 137 12.51 11.27 -1.41
C ASP A 137 11.32 11.58 -2.32
N PHE A 138 10.13 11.10 -1.96
CA PHE A 138 8.94 11.17 -2.83
C PHE A 138 7.83 12.07 -2.28
N ARG A 139 8.07 12.80 -1.19
CA ARG A 139 7.08 13.73 -0.59
C ARG A 139 5.75 13.04 -0.24
N CYS A 140 5.77 11.73 -0.02
CA CYS A 140 4.56 10.99 0.35
C CYS A 140 4.13 11.37 1.76
N PRO A 141 2.92 11.91 1.99
CA PRO A 141 2.38 12.02 3.32
C PRO A 141 2.11 10.62 3.90
N VAL A 142 2.83 10.25 4.96
CA VAL A 142 2.59 8.98 5.65
C VAL A 142 1.47 9.14 6.65
N VAL A 143 0.44 8.29 6.55
CA VAL A 143 -0.68 8.26 7.50
C VAL A 143 -0.12 7.88 8.89
N PRO A 144 -0.28 8.71 9.93
CA PRO A 144 0.28 8.49 11.27
C PRO A 144 -0.53 7.46 12.08
N ARG A 145 -0.92 6.37 11.41
CA ARG A 145 -1.64 5.21 11.95
C ARG A 145 -1.17 3.98 11.18
N PHE A 146 -0.44 3.08 11.84
CA PHE A 146 0.01 1.82 11.24
C PHE A 146 -0.72 0.63 11.88
N VAL A 147 -1.11 -0.33 11.05
CA VAL A 147 -1.50 -1.65 11.55
C VAL A 147 -0.25 -2.49 11.68
N PHE A 148 -0.09 -3.11 12.83
CA PHE A 148 0.99 -4.03 13.14
C PHE A 148 0.37 -5.24 13.84
N ALA A 149 0.60 -6.42 13.28
CA ALA A 149 0.07 -7.67 13.74
C ALA A 149 1.20 -8.71 13.77
N ASP A 150 1.32 -9.43 14.89
CA ASP A 150 2.21 -10.59 14.98
C ASP A 150 1.45 -11.89 14.63
N GLY A 151 2.10 -13.03 14.80
CA GLY A 151 1.51 -14.31 14.46
C GLY A 151 0.24 -14.69 15.21
N SER A 152 -0.02 -14.15 16.40
CA SER A 152 -1.22 -14.52 17.18
C SER A 152 -2.50 -13.88 16.65
N ALA A 153 -2.40 -12.90 15.76
CA ALA A 153 -3.55 -12.21 15.18
C ALA A 153 -4.24 -12.99 14.03
N PHE A 154 -3.68 -14.13 13.62
CA PHE A 154 -4.10 -14.86 12.43
C PHE A 154 -4.53 -16.28 12.77
N ASP A 155 -5.61 -16.72 12.14
CA ASP A 155 -6.01 -18.13 12.08
C ASP A 155 -6.17 -18.54 10.61
N ALA A 156 -5.39 -19.54 10.20
CA ALA A 156 -5.24 -19.99 8.83
C ALA A 156 -5.07 -18.82 7.84
N ASN A 157 -6.14 -18.49 7.09
CA ASN A 157 -6.16 -17.49 6.03
C ASN A 157 -6.94 -16.21 6.43
N SER A 158 -7.16 -15.98 7.73
CA SER A 158 -7.97 -14.87 8.23
C SER A 158 -7.34 -14.18 9.44
N VAL A 159 -7.74 -12.93 9.68
CA VAL A 159 -7.44 -12.21 10.93
C VAL A 159 -8.46 -12.64 11.98
N CYS A 160 -8.02 -13.32 13.03
CA CYS A 160 -8.88 -13.78 14.13
C CYS A 160 -8.94 -12.78 15.29
N ASP A 161 -7.95 -11.88 15.41
CA ASP A 161 -7.94 -10.81 16.41
C ASP A 161 -8.83 -9.64 15.97
N GLN A 162 -9.95 -9.46 16.67
CA GLN A 162 -10.91 -8.39 16.40
C GLN A 162 -10.31 -6.98 16.54
N SER A 163 -9.33 -6.79 17.44
CA SER A 163 -8.63 -5.51 17.59
C SER A 163 -7.82 -5.18 16.34
N VAL A 164 -7.13 -6.18 15.77
CA VAL A 164 -6.40 -6.01 14.50
C VAL A 164 -7.38 -5.72 13.36
N SER A 165 -8.49 -6.47 13.26
CA SER A 165 -9.53 -6.22 12.25
C SER A 165 -10.11 -4.80 12.34
N GLN A 166 -10.40 -4.32 13.55
CA GLN A 166 -10.88 -2.95 13.75
C GLN A 166 -9.83 -1.90 13.35
N ARG A 167 -8.55 -2.11 13.71
CA ARG A 167 -7.47 -1.21 13.29
C ARG A 167 -7.26 -1.17 11.78
N VAL A 168 -7.47 -2.30 11.08
CA VAL A 168 -7.47 -2.33 9.61
C VAL A 168 -8.63 -1.50 9.05
N ALA A 169 -9.84 -1.69 9.58
CA ALA A 169 -11.00 -0.86 9.24
C ALA A 169 -10.72 0.64 9.44
N ASP A 170 -10.18 1.03 10.58
CA ASP A 170 -9.86 2.43 10.87
C ASP A 170 -8.79 2.99 9.92
N LEU A 171 -7.78 2.20 9.54
CA LEU A 171 -6.76 2.64 8.59
C LEU A 171 -7.34 2.80 7.18
N VAL A 172 -8.27 1.93 6.78
CA VAL A 172 -9.01 2.07 5.52
C VAL A 172 -9.82 3.37 5.51
N ASP A 173 -10.53 3.69 6.59
CA ASP A 173 -11.25 4.96 6.71
C ASP A 173 -10.30 6.17 6.69
N GLU A 174 -9.14 6.04 7.35
CA GLU A 174 -8.18 7.13 7.44
C GLU A 174 -7.51 7.40 6.09
N ILE A 175 -6.99 6.39 5.37
CA ILE A 175 -6.33 6.61 4.07
C ILE A 175 -7.28 7.26 3.06
N GLU A 176 -8.57 6.93 3.12
CA GLU A 176 -9.60 7.51 2.28
C GLU A 176 -9.83 8.99 2.57
N ARG A 177 -9.68 9.43 3.83
CA ARG A 177 -9.68 10.86 4.18
C ARG A 177 -8.43 11.57 3.65
N TRP A 178 -7.26 10.96 3.81
CA TRP A 178 -5.99 11.53 3.34
C TRP A 178 -5.95 11.68 1.82
N LYS A 179 -6.62 10.78 1.09
CA LYS A 179 -6.82 10.88 -0.37
C LYS A 179 -7.36 12.23 -0.82
N TRP A 180 -8.19 12.89 0.00
CA TRP A 180 -8.77 14.20 -0.30
C TRP A 180 -7.85 15.37 0.08
N LEU A 181 -6.99 15.21 1.08
CA LEU A 181 -6.03 16.23 1.52
C LEU A 181 -4.84 16.38 0.57
N GLY A 182 -4.54 15.35 -0.23
CA GLY A 182 -3.48 15.38 -1.24
C GLY A 182 -3.78 16.25 -2.47
N LYS A 183 -5.01 16.74 -2.64
CA LYS A 183 -5.32 17.74 -3.67
C LYS A 183 -4.79 19.09 -3.23
N ARG A 184 -3.73 19.58 -3.89
CA ARG A 184 -3.58 21.02 -4.07
C ARG A 184 -4.80 21.49 -4.86
N SER A 185 -5.61 22.35 -4.28
CA SER A 185 -6.35 23.31 -5.08
C SER A 185 -5.30 24.03 -5.92
N GLU A 186 -5.35 23.87 -7.24
CA GLU A 186 -4.81 24.91 -8.12
C GLU A 186 -5.56 26.17 -7.69
N CYS A 187 -4.87 27.05 -6.96
CA CYS A 187 -5.39 28.38 -6.73
C CYS A 187 -5.41 29.06 -8.10
N ASP A 188 -6.60 29.32 -8.61
CA ASP A 188 -6.85 30.29 -9.69
C ASP A 188 -6.23 31.66 -9.34
#